data_AF-A0ABD2E1V3-F1
#
_entry.id   AF-A0ABD2E1V3-F1
#
_cell.length_a   1.000
_cell.length_b   1.000
_cell.length_c   1.000
_cell.angle_alpha   90.00
_cell.angle_beta   90.00
_cell.angle_gamma   90.00
#
_symmetry.space_group_name_H-M   'P 1'
#
loop_
_entity.id
_entity.type
_entity.pdbx_description
1 polymer ?
#
loop_
_entity_poly.entity_id
_entity_poly.type
_entity_poly.pdbx_seq_one_letter_code
_entity_poly.pdbx_strand_id
1 'polypeptide(L)'
;TMGEREEDGAEEAWLQLRPVEPLPSQCCGGGCSLCVFDLYHRDLARWEAARASKDRSLLSWQESQSCPSKLSPETFLAFRISAMDKLTKDTYRVRFALPGNSQLGLQPGQHLVLRYTQVVGGPKLCSPALPFAN
;
A
#
# COMPACT_ATOMS: atom_id res chain seq x y z
N THR A 1 4.44 17.26 46.40
CA THR A 1 4.76 18.17 45.29
C THR A 1 3.88 17.79 44.11
N MET A 2 3.02 18.69 43.63
CA MET A 2 2.04 18.36 42.57
C MET A 2 2.64 18.17 41.17
N GLY A 3 3.89 18.60 40.94
CA GLY A 3 4.54 18.52 39.62
C GLY A 3 5.03 17.13 39.20
N GLU A 4 5.35 16.24 40.15
CA GLU A 4 5.90 14.91 39.83
C GLU A 4 4.85 13.98 39.18
N ARG A 5 3.56 14.21 39.44
CA ARG A 5 2.45 13.39 38.91
C ARG A 5 2.02 13.81 37.49
N GLU A 6 2.33 15.05 37.09
CA GLU A 6 1.99 15.57 35.76
C GLU A 6 3.08 15.25 34.72
N GLU A 7 4.35 15.20 35.12
CA GLU A 7 5.45 14.77 34.25
C GLU A 7 5.36 13.28 33.87
N ASP A 8 5.01 12.42 34.83
CA ASP A 8 4.87 10.98 34.61
C ASP A 8 3.78 10.65 33.56
N GLY A 9 2.64 11.36 33.62
CA GLY A 9 1.58 11.23 32.62
C GLY A 9 1.95 11.77 31.24
N ALA A 10 2.85 12.77 31.17
CA ALA A 10 3.34 13.31 29.90
C ALA A 10 4.31 12.35 29.21
N GLU A 11 5.23 11.74 29.97
CA GLU A 11 6.17 10.74 29.45
C GLU A 11 5.42 9.48 28.96
N GLU A 12 4.45 8.98 29.72
CA GLU A 12 3.60 7.85 29.30
C GLU A 12 2.86 8.18 27.99
N ALA A 13 2.31 9.40 27.87
CA ALA A 13 1.63 9.82 26.65
C ALA A 13 2.58 9.88 25.43
N TRP A 14 3.87 10.19 25.61
CA TRP A 14 4.86 10.15 24.54
C TRP A 14 5.24 8.71 24.16
N LEU A 15 5.34 7.81 25.13
CA LEU A 15 5.63 6.38 24.89
C LEU A 15 4.52 5.73 24.05
N GLN A 16 3.26 6.05 24.33
CA GLN A 16 2.11 5.55 23.57
C GLN A 16 2.10 6.03 22.10
N LEU A 17 2.80 7.12 21.79
CA LEU A 17 2.92 7.66 20.43
C LEU A 17 4.13 7.12 19.66
N ARG A 18 4.99 6.34 20.32
CA ARG A 18 6.20 5.81 19.68
C ARG A 18 5.82 4.74 18.65
N PRO A 19 6.36 4.80 17.42
CA PRO A 19 6.15 3.75 16.43
C PRO A 19 6.64 2.39 16.94
N VAL A 20 5.88 1.35 16.62
CA VAL A 20 6.24 -0.03 16.95
C VAL A 20 7.13 -0.59 15.86
N GLU A 21 8.26 -1.19 16.26
CA GLU A 21 9.19 -1.82 15.32
C GLU A 21 8.52 -3.01 14.61
N PRO A 22 8.60 -3.11 13.28
CA PRO A 22 7.97 -4.20 12.55
C PRO A 22 8.74 -5.52 12.74
N LEU A 23 8.00 -6.63 12.73
CA LEU A 23 8.57 -7.97 12.74
C LEU A 23 9.21 -8.33 11.39
N PRO A 24 10.24 -9.18 11.36
CA PRO A 24 10.83 -9.67 10.11
C PRO A 24 9.81 -10.34 9.17
N SER A 25 8.78 -10.99 9.73
CA SER A 25 7.69 -11.61 8.96
C SER A 25 6.78 -10.61 8.24
N GLN A 26 6.81 -9.33 8.62
CA GLN A 26 6.09 -8.27 7.94
C GLN A 26 6.87 -7.71 6.73
N CYS A 27 8.12 -8.15 6.53
CA CYS A 27 8.92 -7.79 5.37
C CYS A 27 8.63 -8.70 4.17
N CYS A 28 8.45 -8.09 2.99
CA CYS A 28 8.23 -8.77 1.71
C CYS A 28 9.39 -9.72 1.31
N GLY A 29 10.60 -9.47 1.82
CA GLY A 29 11.83 -10.20 1.45
C GLY A 29 12.30 -9.97 0.00
N GLY A 30 11.56 -9.20 -0.80
CA GLY A 30 11.76 -9.06 -2.25
C GLY A 30 12.61 -7.86 -2.69
N GLY A 31 13.29 -7.16 -1.78
CA GLY A 31 14.06 -5.96 -2.13
C GLY A 31 13.18 -4.79 -2.59
N CYS A 32 12.08 -4.56 -1.86
CA CYS A 32 11.14 -3.46 -2.11
C CYS A 32 11.87 -2.09 -2.06
N SER A 33 11.52 -1.13 -2.94
CA SER A 33 12.17 0.20 -3.01
C SER A 33 11.95 1.08 -1.77
N LEU A 34 10.87 0.81 -1.03
CA LEU A 34 10.60 1.35 0.29
C LEU A 34 10.12 0.19 1.17
N CYS A 35 10.94 -0.20 2.13
CA CYS A 35 10.68 -1.33 3.03
C CYS A 35 9.83 -0.91 4.24
N VAL A 36 9.16 -1.87 4.88
CA VAL A 36 8.44 -1.65 6.15
C VAL A 36 9.36 -1.10 7.24
N PHE A 37 10.63 -1.52 7.26
CA PHE A 37 11.65 -0.99 8.17
C PHE A 37 12.03 0.47 7.85
N ASP A 38 12.04 0.85 6.56
CA ASP A 38 12.32 2.23 6.16
C ASP A 38 11.20 3.18 6.60
N LEU A 39 9.95 2.75 6.45
CA LEU A 39 8.77 3.46 6.96
C LEU A 39 8.86 3.65 8.47
N TYR A 40 9.17 2.56 9.21
CA TYR A 40 9.36 2.60 10.65
C TYR A 40 10.45 3.60 11.06
N HIS A 41 11.63 3.56 10.45
CA HIS A 41 12.73 4.46 10.81
C HIS A 41 12.41 5.93 10.50
N ARG A 42 11.70 6.20 9.41
CA ARG A 42 11.22 7.54 9.09
C ARG A 42 10.25 8.04 10.15
N ASP A 43 9.29 7.21 10.55
CA ASP A 43 8.28 7.58 11.53
C ASP A 43 8.90 7.70 12.95
N LEU A 44 9.89 6.86 13.27
CA LEU A 44 10.66 6.94 14.52
C LEU A 44 11.44 8.26 14.61
N ALA A 45 12.15 8.65 13.54
CA ALA A 45 12.88 9.92 13.49
C ALA A 45 11.95 11.13 13.69
N ARG A 46 10.72 11.07 13.15
CA ARG A 46 9.71 12.12 13.38
C ARG A 46 9.23 12.13 14.82
N TRP A 47 9.00 10.96 15.42
CA TRP A 47 8.64 10.87 16.82
C TRP A 47 9.73 11.40 17.75
N GLU A 48 11.00 11.10 17.46
CA GLU A 48 12.14 11.64 18.22
C GLU A 48 12.21 13.17 18.11
N ALA A 49 12.02 13.71 16.90
CA ALA A 49 11.98 15.17 16.67
C ALA A 49 10.78 15.84 17.37
N ALA A 50 9.59 15.23 17.31
CA ALA A 50 8.38 15.69 17.99
C ALA A 50 8.53 15.69 19.51
N ARG A 51 9.11 14.62 20.06
CA ARG A 51 9.36 14.50 21.50
C ARG A 51 10.42 15.50 21.96
N ALA A 52 11.49 15.70 21.20
CA ALA A 52 12.55 16.67 21.51
C ALA A 52 12.05 18.12 21.50
N SER A 53 11.14 18.46 20.57
CA SER A 53 10.53 19.79 20.45
C SER A 53 9.27 19.97 21.32
N LYS A 54 8.77 18.91 21.95
CA LYS A 54 7.46 18.83 22.61
C LYS A 54 6.29 19.24 21.69
N ASP A 55 6.48 19.17 20.37
CA ASP A 55 5.49 19.54 19.38
C ASP A 55 4.85 18.29 18.76
N ARG A 56 3.64 17.96 19.23
CA ARG A 56 2.87 16.82 18.71
C ARG A 56 2.33 17.05 17.29
N SER A 57 2.31 18.28 16.78
CA SER A 57 1.85 18.55 15.41
C SER A 57 2.77 17.94 14.36
N LEU A 58 4.05 17.71 14.69
CA LEU A 58 5.01 17.01 13.83
C LEU A 58 4.67 15.53 13.61
N LEU A 59 3.82 14.95 14.48
CA LEU A 59 3.25 13.61 14.31
C LEU A 59 1.98 13.62 13.45
N SER A 60 1.37 14.80 13.21
CA SER A 60 0.17 14.89 12.39
C SER A 60 0.54 14.59 10.93
N TRP A 61 0.18 13.39 10.52
CA TRP A 61 0.39 12.93 9.17
C TRP A 61 -0.63 13.60 8.24
N GLN A 62 -0.20 14.60 7.48
CA GLN A 62 -0.82 14.90 6.20
C GLN A 62 -0.20 13.95 5.16
N GLU A 63 -0.72 12.72 5.08
CA GLU A 63 -0.91 12.17 3.74
C GLU A 63 -1.83 13.20 3.10
N SER A 64 -1.39 13.86 2.04
CA SER A 64 -2.33 14.35 1.06
C SER A 64 -3.25 13.16 0.74
N GLN A 65 -4.46 13.18 1.29
CA GLN A 65 -5.48 12.18 1.05
C GLN A 65 -5.75 12.17 -0.45
N SER A 66 -4.99 11.34 -1.16
CA SER A 66 -5.27 10.93 -2.51
C SER A 66 -6.53 10.10 -2.44
N CYS A 67 -7.63 10.73 -2.85
CA CYS A 67 -8.83 10.18 -3.48
C CYS A 67 -9.50 8.93 -2.84
N PRO A 68 -10.83 8.92 -2.66
CA PRO A 68 -11.57 7.81 -2.05
C PRO A 68 -11.72 6.56 -2.95
N SER A 69 -10.83 6.32 -3.91
CA SER A 69 -10.81 5.10 -4.72
C SER A 69 -9.83 4.07 -4.12
N LYS A 70 -10.17 3.65 -2.90
CA LYS A 70 -9.29 2.97 -1.95
C LYS A 70 -9.03 1.52 -2.35
N LEU A 71 -8.02 1.28 -3.19
CA LEU A 71 -7.33 -0.01 -3.19
C LEU A 71 -6.74 -0.24 -1.79
N SER A 72 -6.89 -1.44 -1.24
CA SER A 72 -6.28 -1.81 0.04
C SER A 72 -5.31 -2.98 -0.15
N PRO A 73 -4.21 -3.05 0.62
CA PRO A 73 -3.32 -4.20 0.60
C PRO A 73 -3.99 -5.52 1.06
N GLU A 74 -5.04 -5.42 1.85
CA GLU A 74 -5.69 -6.54 2.56
C GLU A 74 -6.88 -7.13 1.79
N THR A 75 -7.40 -6.42 0.78
CA THR A 75 -8.64 -6.82 0.09
C THR A 75 -8.51 -6.73 -1.42
N PHE A 76 -8.98 -7.80 -2.10
CA PHE A 76 -9.08 -7.79 -3.55
C PHE A 76 -10.35 -7.06 -3.99
N LEU A 77 -10.20 -6.11 -4.91
CA LEU A 77 -11.32 -5.47 -5.59
C LEU A 77 -11.54 -6.10 -6.97
N ALA A 78 -12.81 -6.35 -7.31
CA ALA A 78 -13.17 -6.89 -8.60
C ALA A 78 -13.25 -5.78 -9.66
N PHE A 79 -12.57 -5.98 -10.79
CA PHE A 79 -12.61 -5.07 -11.94
C PHE A 79 -12.98 -5.81 -13.21
N ARG A 80 -13.62 -5.09 -14.14
CA ARG A 80 -13.90 -5.60 -15.48
C ARG A 80 -12.76 -5.22 -16.42
N ILE A 81 -12.27 -6.19 -17.19
CA ILE A 81 -11.36 -5.92 -18.31
C ILE A 81 -12.19 -5.25 -19.42
N SER A 82 -11.82 -4.01 -19.76
CA SER A 82 -12.45 -3.21 -20.82
C SER A 82 -11.84 -3.48 -22.19
N ALA A 83 -10.53 -3.74 -22.24
CA ALA A 83 -9.81 -4.05 -23.46
C ALA A 83 -8.53 -4.85 -23.16
N MET A 84 -8.06 -5.60 -24.15
CA MET A 84 -6.80 -6.34 -24.12
C MET A 84 -6.18 -6.26 -25.51
N ASP A 85 -5.01 -5.63 -25.60
CA ASP A 85 -4.28 -5.42 -26.85
C ASP A 85 -2.99 -6.24 -26.82
N LYS A 86 -2.72 -7.07 -27.84
CA LYS A 86 -1.43 -7.77 -27.98
C LYS A 86 -0.40 -6.82 -28.59
N LEU A 87 0.69 -6.55 -27.88
CA LEU A 87 1.73 -5.61 -28.33
C LEU A 87 2.89 -6.33 -29.04
N THR A 88 3.28 -7.50 -28.54
CA THR A 88 4.33 -8.34 -29.11
C THR A 88 3.91 -9.82 -29.07
N LYS A 89 4.80 -10.75 -29.41
CA LYS A 89 4.54 -12.19 -29.33
C LYS A 89 4.04 -12.63 -27.93
N ASP A 90 4.61 -12.03 -26.89
CA ASP A 90 4.48 -12.40 -25.48
C ASP A 90 3.99 -11.27 -24.56
N THR A 91 3.84 -10.04 -25.07
CA THR A 91 3.41 -8.88 -24.29
C THR A 91 1.98 -8.48 -24.62
N TYR A 92 1.15 -8.31 -23.60
CA TYR A 92 -0.23 -7.85 -23.69
C TYR A 92 -0.43 -6.60 -22.82
N ARG A 93 -1.15 -5.61 -23.36
CA ARG A 93 -1.63 -4.45 -22.63
C ARG A 93 -3.10 -4.67 -22.24
N VAL A 94 -3.37 -4.73 -20.95
CA VAL A 94 -4.72 -4.91 -20.41
C VAL A 94 -5.22 -3.60 -19.83
N ARG A 95 -6.47 -3.23 -20.14
CA ARG A 95 -7.13 -2.03 -19.61
C ARG A 95 -8.34 -2.44 -18.77
N PHE A 96 -8.40 -1.96 -17.54
CA PHE A 96 -9.50 -2.22 -16.61
C PHE A 96 -10.44 -1.01 -16.54
N ALA A 97 -11.75 -1.25 -16.48
CA ALA A 97 -12.73 -0.22 -16.19
C ALA A 97 -12.85 -0.04 -14.68
N LEU A 98 -12.65 1.18 -14.21
CA LEU A 98 -12.86 1.56 -12.82
C LEU A 98 -14.30 2.05 -12.64
N PRO A 99 -15.01 1.60 -11.59
CA PRO A 99 -16.33 2.12 -11.29
C PRO A 99 -16.25 3.62 -10.91
N GLY A 100 -17.19 4.42 -11.41
CA GLY A 100 -17.39 5.80 -10.98
C GLY A 100 -16.33 6.82 -11.39
N ASN A 101 -15.76 6.71 -12.61
CA ASN A 101 -14.71 7.63 -13.11
C ASN A 101 -13.55 7.86 -12.13
N SER A 102 -13.27 6.85 -11.31
CA SER A 102 -12.28 6.92 -10.26
C SER A 102 -10.87 6.65 -10.79
N GLN A 103 -9.86 6.98 -9.99
CA GLN A 103 -8.46 6.71 -10.29
C GLN A 103 -7.86 5.84 -9.17
N LEU A 104 -7.00 4.88 -9.53
CA LEU A 104 -6.38 3.97 -8.56
C LEU A 104 -5.35 4.65 -7.63
N GLY A 105 -4.93 5.88 -7.93
CA GLY A 105 -4.02 6.65 -7.07
C GLY A 105 -2.59 6.06 -6.97
N LEU A 106 -2.20 5.17 -7.89
CA LEU A 106 -0.88 4.54 -7.90
C LEU A 106 0.19 5.52 -8.36
N GLN A 107 1.30 5.56 -7.64
CA GLN A 107 2.52 6.26 -8.02
C GLN A 107 3.37 5.41 -8.99
N PRO A 108 4.20 6.04 -9.83
CA PRO A 108 5.16 5.31 -10.65
C PRO A 108 6.00 4.33 -9.82
N GLY A 109 6.11 3.09 -10.29
CA GLY A 109 6.82 2.00 -9.59
C GLY A 109 5.95 1.15 -8.66
N GLN A 110 4.73 1.59 -8.32
CA GLN A 110 3.77 0.75 -7.61
C GLN A 110 3.12 -0.26 -8.56
N HIS A 111 2.83 -1.45 -8.05
CA HIS A 111 2.21 -2.54 -8.81
C HIS A 111 1.02 -3.12 -8.06
N LEU A 112 0.13 -3.77 -8.80
CA LEU A 112 -1.05 -4.45 -8.27
C LEU A 112 -0.83 -5.97 -8.27
N VAL A 113 -1.38 -6.63 -7.26
CA VAL A 113 -1.53 -8.07 -7.26
C VAL A 113 -2.88 -8.40 -7.92
N LEU A 114 -2.83 -9.12 -9.04
CA LEU A 114 -4.03 -9.52 -9.76
C LEU A 114 -4.34 -10.98 -9.46
N ARG A 115 -5.61 -11.25 -9.12
CA ARG A 115 -6.14 -12.62 -9.01
C ARG A 115 -7.23 -12.81 -10.06
N TYR A 116 -7.01 -13.76 -10.96
CA TYR A 116 -8.04 -14.13 -11.94
C TYR A 116 -8.99 -15.16 -11.33
N THR A 117 -10.29 -14.89 -11.41
CA THR A 117 -11.34 -15.86 -11.08
C THR A 117 -12.14 -16.14 -12.35
N GLN A 118 -12.12 -17.38 -12.81
CA GLN A 118 -12.91 -17.79 -13.97
C GLN A 118 -14.34 -18.06 -13.50
N VAL A 119 -15.28 -17.20 -13.88
CA VAL A 119 -16.70 -17.45 -13.65
C VAL A 119 -17.14 -18.53 -14.64
N VAL A 120 -17.62 -19.66 -14.12
CA VAL A 120 -18.11 -20.80 -14.93
C VAL A 120 -19.27 -20.29 -15.79
N GLY A 121 -19.09 -20.30 -17.12
CA GLY A 121 -20.09 -19.80 -18.09
C GLY A 121 -19.84 -18.38 -18.64
N GLY A 122 -18.81 -17.66 -18.16
CA GLY A 122 -18.39 -16.39 -18.75
C GLY A 122 -17.55 -16.57 -20.03
N PRO A 123 -17.33 -15.50 -20.83
CA PRO A 123 -16.46 -15.57 -22.00
C PRO A 123 -15.09 -16.07 -21.54
N LYS A 124 -14.69 -17.25 -22.06
CA LYS A 124 -13.35 -17.76 -21.86
C LYS A 124 -12.40 -16.67 -22.36
N LEU A 125 -11.43 -16.27 -21.53
CA LEU A 125 -10.18 -15.76 -22.06
C LEU A 125 -9.62 -16.90 -22.89
N CYS A 126 -9.97 -16.94 -24.18
CA CYS A 126 -9.38 -17.84 -25.13
C CYS A 126 -7.90 -17.46 -25.11
N SER A 127 -7.11 -18.26 -24.40
CA SER A 127 -5.70 -18.38 -24.70
C SER A 127 -5.60 -18.56 -26.22
N PRO A 128 -4.79 -17.78 -26.95
CA PRO A 128 -4.38 -18.25 -28.25
C PRO A 128 -3.67 -19.57 -27.94
N ALA A 129 -4.27 -20.67 -28.40
CA ALA A 129 -3.69 -22.00 -28.35
C ALA A 129 -2.23 -21.84 -28.79
N LEU A 130 -1.29 -22.09 -27.88
CA LEU A 130 0.09 -22.28 -28.27
C LEU A 130 0.06 -23.49 -29.21
N PRO A 131 0.42 -23.36 -30.50
CA PRO A 131 0.67 -24.54 -31.27
C PRO A 131 1.88 -25.21 -30.62
N PHE A 132 1.66 -26.37 -30.02
CA PHE A 132 2.70 -27.36 -29.83
C PHE A 132 3.31 -27.60 -31.22
N ALA A 133 4.59 -27.28 -31.38
CA ALA A 133 5.38 -27.74 -32.50
C ALA A 133 6.44 -28.69 -31.92
N ASN A 134 6.39 -29.94 -32.40
CA ASN A 134 7.43 -30.96 -32.24
C ASN A 134 8.79 -30.47 -32.74
#